data_AF-A0A0R1HUQ8-F1
#
_entry.id   AF-A0A0R1HUQ8-F1
#
_cell.length_a   1.000
_cell.length_b   1.000
_cell.length_c   1.000
_cell.angle_alpha   90.00
_cell.angle_beta   90.00
_cell.angle_gamma   90.00
#
_symmetry.space_group_name_H-M   'P 1'
#
loop_
_entity.id
_entity.type
_entity.pdbx_description
1 polymer ?
#
loop_
_entity_poly.entity_id
_entity_poly.type
_entity_poly.pdbx_seq_one_letter_code
_entity_poly.pdbx_strand_id
1 'polypeptide(L)'
;MEEYSVTFYQFAHLTLPLSDTVRTQGYLDPLHLKASDIFNHDDTATYQVDWDDFRAMFPLEDNSQYHTVILYRKRGIIAIRPTINRLLNTLPETFVFNYRADICRTVGQALQMNRLVPYACGNLMMIPGKANAYNHPSWIRYLKDQFDLSTGPDNTTFVEFEGIGSLKLNLSRRTMANRLKSLRFMAHAVNRYAAEIQVTNPPEPPRSQVAKSFTPSQFREQLDLAQARQIAQKLLGPDYDDEQIKRLVAEIRQNNFRQLDELSDQPDLE
;
A
#
# COMPACT_ATOMS: atom_id res chain seq x y z
N MET A 1 -6.66 39.67 8.14
CA MET A 1 -5.58 38.68 7.99
C MET A 1 -5.60 37.84 9.24
N GLU A 2 -6.27 36.69 9.20
CA GLU A 2 -6.16 35.72 10.29
C GLU A 2 -4.81 35.02 10.12
N GLU A 3 -3.93 35.22 11.10
CA GLU A 3 -2.73 34.41 11.25
C GLU A 3 -3.18 32.97 11.47
N TYR A 4 -2.97 32.11 10.48
CA TYR A 4 -3.01 30.67 10.67
C TYR A 4 -1.85 30.31 11.60
N SER A 5 -2.08 30.37 12.91
CA SER A 5 -1.20 29.77 13.89
C SER A 5 -1.30 28.25 13.70
N VAL A 6 -0.51 27.70 12.78
CA VAL A 6 -0.31 26.26 12.64
C VAL A 6 0.24 25.79 13.97
N THR A 7 -0.64 25.26 14.82
CA THR A 7 -0.28 24.88 16.17
C THR A 7 0.39 23.51 16.05
N PHE A 8 1.73 23.51 16.05
CA PHE A 8 2.59 22.33 15.92
C PHE A 8 2.54 21.41 17.17
N TYR A 9 1.35 21.06 17.65
CA TYR A 9 1.17 20.25 18.88
C TYR A 9 1.85 18.87 18.80
N GLN A 10 2.17 18.38 17.60
CA GLN A 10 2.66 17.01 17.40
C GLN A 10 4.18 16.87 17.35
N PHE A 11 4.91 17.99 17.25
CA PHE A 11 6.37 18.00 17.43
C PHE A 11 6.78 18.12 18.90
N ALA A 12 5.83 18.17 19.84
CA ALA A 12 6.11 18.08 21.28
C ALA A 12 6.81 16.77 21.69
N HIS A 13 6.71 15.74 20.85
CA HIS A 13 7.41 14.47 21.04
C HIS A 13 8.81 14.45 20.42
N LEU A 14 9.28 15.55 19.84
CA LEU A 14 10.65 15.74 19.40
C LEU A 14 11.46 16.45 20.49
N THR A 15 12.78 16.22 20.50
CA THR A 15 13.68 17.01 21.33
C THR A 15 13.57 18.50 21.02
N LEU A 16 13.80 19.36 22.02
CA LEU A 16 13.74 20.81 21.83
C LEU A 16 14.59 21.30 20.63
N PRO A 17 15.86 20.86 20.46
CA PRO A 17 16.67 21.30 19.32
C PRO A 17 16.04 20.93 17.96
N LEU A 18 15.50 19.72 17.82
CA LEU A 18 14.87 19.31 16.58
C LEU A 18 13.52 20.02 16.38
N SER A 19 12.71 20.16 17.44
CA SER A 19 11.43 20.87 17.37
C SER A 19 11.63 22.33 16.95
N ASP A 20 12.66 23.02 17.45
CA ASP A 20 12.96 24.40 17.07
C ASP A 20 13.49 24.48 15.64
N THR A 21 14.29 23.50 15.20
CA THR A 21 14.74 23.38 13.80
C THR A 21 13.54 23.23 12.87
N VAL A 22 12.62 22.31 13.18
CA VAL A 22 11.40 22.06 12.40
C VAL A 22 10.51 23.28 12.35
N ARG A 23 10.34 24.00 13.48
CA ARG A 23 9.57 25.25 13.52
C ARG A 23 10.21 26.35 12.66
N THR A 24 11.53 26.46 12.69
CA THR A 24 12.28 27.49 11.96
C THR A 24 12.26 27.24 10.45
N GLN A 25 12.45 25.99 10.03
CA GLN A 25 12.48 25.65 8.60
C GLN A 25 11.08 25.39 8.01
N GLY A 26 10.07 25.17 8.86
CA GLY A 26 8.67 24.95 8.48
C GLY A 26 8.32 23.52 8.08
N TYR A 27 9.24 22.55 8.20
CA TYR A 27 9.00 21.15 7.83
C TYR A 27 9.83 20.16 8.63
N LEU A 28 9.40 18.90 8.67
CA LEU A 28 10.18 17.75 9.16
C LEU A 28 10.90 17.05 8.01
N ASP A 29 12.22 16.86 8.11
CA ASP A 29 13.00 16.02 7.19
C ASP A 29 13.31 14.67 7.85
N PRO A 30 12.63 13.58 7.46
CA PRO A 30 12.81 12.27 8.07
C PRO A 30 14.16 11.62 7.74
N LEU A 31 14.91 12.12 6.74
CA LEU A 31 16.19 11.53 6.33
C LEU A 31 17.28 11.66 7.41
N HIS A 32 17.18 12.68 8.25
CA HIS A 32 18.19 12.98 9.28
C HIS A 32 17.70 12.70 10.70
N LEU A 33 16.52 12.08 10.83
CA LEU A 33 15.89 11.78 12.11
C LEU A 33 16.61 10.62 12.80
N LYS A 34 16.95 10.80 14.07
CA LYS A 34 17.50 9.74 14.93
C LYS A 34 16.50 9.37 16.02
N ALA A 35 16.65 8.18 16.58
CA ALA A 35 15.85 7.76 17.74
C ALA A 35 16.03 8.73 18.92
N SER A 36 17.26 9.23 19.14
CA SER A 36 17.54 10.21 20.20
C SER A 36 16.78 11.53 20.06
N ASP A 37 16.26 11.83 18.87
CA ASP A 37 15.51 13.06 18.61
C ASP A 37 14.02 12.94 18.97
N ILE A 38 13.57 11.75 19.37
CA ILE A 38 12.17 11.43 19.65
C ILE A 38 12.06 11.05 21.13
N PHE A 39 11.09 11.60 21.85
CA PHE A 39 10.85 11.23 23.25
C PHE A 39 10.01 9.97 23.39
N ASN A 40 9.03 9.82 22.51
CA ASN A 40 8.08 8.71 22.57
C ASN A 40 8.67 7.46 21.89
N HIS A 41 8.88 6.43 22.69
CA HIS A 41 9.45 5.16 22.24
C HIS A 41 8.56 4.00 22.65
N ASP A 42 8.46 3.01 21.76
CA ASP A 42 7.85 1.73 22.09
C ASP A 42 8.90 0.61 22.02
N ASP A 43 9.14 0.00 23.17
CA ASP A 43 10.11 -1.07 23.37
C ASP A 43 9.55 -2.48 23.05
N THR A 44 8.28 -2.58 22.69
CA THR A 44 7.67 -3.88 22.37
C THR A 44 8.20 -4.44 21.06
N ALA A 45 8.41 -5.76 21.04
CA ALA A 45 8.77 -6.47 19.81
C ALA A 45 7.58 -6.61 18.84
N THR A 46 6.36 -6.40 19.35
CA THR A 46 5.08 -6.56 18.65
C THR A 46 4.29 -5.26 18.77
N TYR A 47 4.55 -4.33 17.85
CA TYR A 47 3.85 -3.07 17.78
C TYR A 47 2.66 -3.17 16.82
N GLN A 48 1.46 -2.78 17.27
CA GLN A 48 0.28 -2.71 16.43
C GLN A 48 0.05 -1.27 15.95
N VAL A 49 0.06 -1.09 14.63
CA VAL A 49 -0.14 0.22 14.01
C VAL A 49 -1.63 0.56 14.04
N ASP A 50 -1.97 1.72 14.59
CA ASP A 50 -3.28 2.33 14.39
C ASP A 50 -3.37 2.88 12.95
N TRP A 51 -3.82 2.04 12.01
CA TRP A 51 -3.88 2.39 10.59
C TRP A 51 -4.87 3.53 10.28
N ASP A 52 -5.83 3.79 11.15
CA ASP A 52 -6.78 4.90 10.99
C ASP A 52 -6.16 6.25 11.36
N ASP A 53 -5.27 6.28 12.36
CA ASP A 53 -4.53 7.49 12.74
C ASP A 53 -3.21 7.66 11.98
N PHE A 54 -2.69 6.60 11.36
CA PHE A 54 -1.42 6.58 10.63
C PHE A 54 -1.34 7.66 9.53
N ARG A 55 -0.17 8.30 9.40
CA ARG A 55 0.14 9.29 8.35
C ARG A 55 1.39 8.95 7.56
N ALA A 56 2.48 8.59 8.23
CA ALA A 56 3.69 8.16 7.54
C ALA A 56 4.56 7.28 8.43
N MET A 57 5.43 6.47 7.83
CA MET A 57 6.49 5.75 8.53
C MET A 57 7.81 5.83 7.77
N PHE A 58 8.90 5.88 8.51
CA PHE A 58 10.25 6.05 7.97
C PHE A 58 11.19 5.05 8.64
N PRO A 59 12.13 4.46 7.90
CA PRO A 59 13.22 3.72 8.53
C PRO A 59 14.09 4.67 9.34
N LEU A 60 14.58 4.21 10.50
CA LEU A 60 15.66 4.88 11.23
C LEU A 60 17.01 4.30 10.82
N GLU A 61 17.98 5.19 10.65
CA GLU A 61 19.35 4.87 10.27
C GLU A 61 20.32 5.31 11.36
N ASP A 62 20.18 4.71 12.53
CA ASP A 62 21.13 4.89 13.62
C ASP A 62 21.47 3.55 14.27
N ASN A 63 22.46 3.57 15.17
CA ASN A 63 22.87 2.38 15.93
C ASN A 63 21.93 2.13 17.12
N SER A 64 20.68 2.58 17.06
CA SER A 64 19.70 2.35 18.13
C SER A 64 18.99 1.01 17.97
N GLN A 65 18.27 0.59 19.01
CA GLN A 65 17.39 -0.58 18.97
C GLN A 65 16.08 -0.32 18.19
N TYR A 66 15.81 0.93 17.80
CA TYR A 66 14.62 1.32 17.08
C TYR A 66 14.90 1.31 15.58
N HIS A 67 13.95 0.84 14.79
CA HIS A 67 14.14 0.64 13.35
C HIS A 67 13.14 1.43 12.51
N THR A 68 12.06 1.91 13.10
CA THR A 68 11.01 2.61 12.38
C THR A 68 10.45 3.73 13.22
N VAL A 69 10.22 4.86 12.58
CA VAL A 69 9.44 5.96 13.13
C VAL A 69 8.08 5.95 12.48
N ILE A 70 7.04 6.10 13.28
CA ILE A 70 5.66 6.28 12.81
C ILE A 70 5.18 7.67 13.20
N LEU A 71 4.59 8.34 12.23
CA LEU A 71 3.88 9.59 12.37
C LEU A 71 2.38 9.31 12.35
N TYR A 72 1.71 9.70 13.42
CA TYR A 72 0.27 9.63 13.63
C TYR A 72 -0.34 11.03 13.62
N ARG A 73 -1.63 11.16 13.30
CA ARG A 73 -2.35 12.44 13.41
C ARG A 73 -2.73 12.80 14.84
N LYS A 74 -2.96 11.88 15.76
CA LYS A 74 -3.34 12.23 17.14
C LYS A 74 -2.26 11.90 18.15
N ARG A 75 -1.50 10.83 17.90
CA ARG A 75 -0.45 10.33 18.80
C ARG A 75 0.93 10.96 18.58
N GLY A 76 1.06 11.83 17.58
CA GLY A 76 2.32 12.44 17.19
C GLY A 76 3.31 11.45 16.61
N ILE A 77 4.59 11.62 16.94
CA ILE A 77 5.69 10.80 16.42
C ILE A 77 6.18 9.80 17.47
N ILE A 78 6.45 8.56 17.05
CA ILE A 78 6.93 7.48 17.91
C ILE A 78 8.02 6.66 17.20
N ALA A 79 9.07 6.30 17.92
CA ALA A 79 10.10 5.37 17.45
C ALA A 79 9.84 3.96 18.01
N ILE A 80 9.93 2.93 17.16
CA ILE A 80 9.57 1.56 17.50
C ILE A 80 10.64 0.56 17.02
N ARG A 81 10.71 -0.59 17.70
CA ARG A 81 11.65 -1.67 17.36
C ARG A 81 11.30 -2.42 16.07
N PRO A 82 10.04 -2.73 15.73
CA PRO A 82 9.74 -3.46 14.50
C PRO A 82 10.13 -2.68 13.23
N THR A 83 10.62 -3.39 12.22
CA THR A 83 10.89 -2.80 10.90
C THR A 83 9.59 -2.59 10.13
N ILE A 84 9.57 -1.62 9.21
CA ILE A 84 8.46 -1.40 8.26
C ILE A 84 7.97 -2.70 7.61
N ASN A 85 8.87 -3.58 7.18
CA ASN A 85 8.49 -4.86 6.58
C ASN A 85 7.72 -5.78 7.53
N ARG A 86 8.06 -5.79 8.83
CA ARG A 86 7.29 -6.52 9.83
C ARG A 86 5.90 -5.90 10.00
N LEU A 87 5.79 -4.58 10.04
CA LEU A 87 4.50 -3.88 10.13
C LEU A 87 3.61 -4.14 8.90
N LEU A 88 4.18 -4.13 7.69
CA LEU A 88 3.40 -4.44 6.48
C LEU A 88 2.90 -5.90 6.45
N ASN A 89 3.58 -6.82 7.13
CA ASN A 89 3.13 -8.20 7.25
C ASN A 89 1.98 -8.37 8.25
N THR A 90 1.70 -7.39 9.12
CA THR A 90 0.54 -7.41 10.03
C THR A 90 -0.71 -6.78 9.42
N LEU A 91 -0.62 -6.17 8.23
CA LEU A 91 -1.79 -5.64 7.50
C LEU A 91 -2.97 -6.62 7.40
N PRO A 92 -2.78 -7.94 7.18
CA PRO A 92 -3.89 -8.91 7.15
C PRO A 92 -4.71 -9.03 8.44
N GLU A 93 -4.17 -8.56 9.57
CA GLU A 93 -4.91 -8.52 10.84
C GLU A 93 -6.02 -7.45 10.81
N THR A 94 -5.92 -6.47 9.92
CA THR A 94 -6.85 -5.33 9.81
C THR A 94 -7.53 -5.25 8.45
N PHE A 95 -6.85 -5.65 7.38
CA PHE A 95 -7.29 -5.51 6.00
C PHE A 95 -7.36 -6.85 5.29
N VAL A 96 -8.25 -6.94 4.30
CA VAL A 96 -8.49 -8.17 3.55
C VAL A 96 -7.27 -8.61 2.74
N PHE A 97 -6.51 -7.67 2.18
CA PHE A 97 -5.39 -7.98 1.29
C PHE A 97 -4.03 -7.91 2.00
N ASN A 98 -3.28 -8.99 1.90
CA ASN A 98 -1.88 -9.04 2.26
C ASN A 98 -1.02 -8.28 1.26
N TYR A 99 -0.14 -7.41 1.76
CA TYR A 99 0.71 -6.60 0.88
C TYR A 99 1.64 -7.44 -0.02
N ARG A 100 2.27 -8.50 0.48
CA ARG A 100 3.23 -9.29 -0.31
C ARG A 100 2.54 -10.29 -1.23
N ALA A 101 1.58 -11.04 -0.70
CA ALA A 101 0.94 -12.12 -1.44
C ALA A 101 -0.07 -11.59 -2.47
N ASP A 102 -0.92 -10.64 -2.08
CA ASP A 102 -2.05 -10.23 -2.92
C ASP A 102 -1.73 -8.93 -3.66
N ILE A 103 -1.13 -7.95 -2.99
CA ILE A 103 -0.82 -6.68 -3.66
C ILE A 103 0.42 -6.79 -4.55
N CYS A 104 1.55 -7.26 -4.05
CA CYS A 104 2.79 -7.32 -4.85
C CYS A 104 2.77 -8.43 -5.90
N ARG A 105 2.53 -9.68 -5.50
CA ARG A 105 2.67 -10.85 -6.38
C ARG A 105 1.49 -11.10 -7.30
N THR A 106 0.34 -10.49 -7.02
CA THR A 106 -0.86 -10.66 -7.85
C THR A 106 -1.19 -9.37 -8.58
N VAL A 107 -1.69 -8.35 -7.88
CA VAL A 107 -2.20 -7.14 -8.56
C VAL A 107 -1.04 -6.35 -9.17
N GLY A 108 0.05 -6.19 -8.42
CA GLY A 108 1.28 -5.51 -8.85
C GLY A 108 1.89 -6.18 -10.08
N GLN A 109 2.02 -7.50 -10.07
CA GLN A 109 2.53 -8.26 -11.22
C GLN A 109 1.63 -8.10 -12.45
N ALA A 110 0.30 -8.20 -12.29
CA ALA A 110 -0.65 -7.98 -13.39
C ALA A 110 -0.56 -6.55 -13.97
N LEU A 111 -0.26 -5.56 -13.13
CA LEU A 111 -0.01 -4.17 -13.54
C LEU A 111 1.45 -3.89 -13.94
N GLN A 112 2.30 -4.92 -14.03
CA GLN A 112 3.73 -4.81 -14.35
C GLN A 112 4.51 -3.89 -13.39
N MET A 113 4.06 -3.80 -12.14
CA MET A 113 4.69 -3.04 -11.06
C MET A 113 5.65 -3.95 -10.30
N ASN A 114 6.93 -3.96 -10.70
CA ASN A 114 7.94 -4.86 -10.12
C ASN A 114 8.71 -4.26 -8.92
N ARG A 115 8.59 -2.95 -8.68
CA ARG A 115 9.31 -2.24 -7.61
C ARG A 115 8.46 -1.11 -7.04
N LEU A 116 8.59 -0.86 -5.74
CA LEU A 116 7.88 0.22 -5.04
C LEU A 116 6.38 0.17 -5.34
N VAL A 117 5.81 -1.03 -5.16
CA VAL A 117 4.39 -1.30 -5.37
C VAL A 117 3.61 -0.57 -4.27
N PRO A 118 2.65 0.31 -4.60
CA PRO A 118 1.84 0.97 -3.61
C PRO A 118 0.85 -0.02 -2.97
N TYR A 119 0.39 0.30 -1.76
CA TYR A 119 -0.67 -0.45 -1.10
C TYR A 119 -1.99 0.29 -1.22
N ALA A 120 -3.06 -0.40 -1.61
CA ALA A 120 -4.41 0.12 -1.59
C ALA A 120 -5.36 -1.00 -1.17
N CYS A 121 -6.06 -0.81 -0.05
CA CYS A 121 -7.12 -1.70 0.40
C CYS A 121 -8.09 -0.91 1.29
N GLY A 122 -9.37 -0.88 0.94
CA GLY A 122 -10.38 -0.12 1.67
C GLY A 122 -10.02 1.37 1.80
N ASN A 123 -9.98 1.87 3.03
CA ASN A 123 -9.62 3.26 3.36
C ASN A 123 -8.10 3.50 3.48
N LEU A 124 -7.27 2.44 3.42
CA LEU A 124 -5.83 2.57 3.53
C LEU A 124 -5.19 2.56 2.14
N MET A 125 -4.72 3.75 1.74
CA MET A 125 -3.92 3.96 0.55
C MET A 125 -2.55 4.47 0.98
N MET A 126 -1.48 3.79 0.56
CA MET A 126 -0.12 4.14 0.94
C MET A 126 0.82 4.14 -0.25
N ILE A 127 1.66 5.16 -0.27
CA ILE A 127 2.65 5.40 -1.30
C ILE A 127 4.04 5.09 -0.72
N PRO A 128 4.83 4.22 -1.36
CA PRO A 128 6.22 4.05 -0.99
C PRO A 128 7.00 5.30 -1.40
N GLY A 129 7.64 5.92 -0.41
CA GLY A 129 8.53 7.05 -0.57
C GLY A 129 9.87 6.64 -1.18
N LYS A 130 10.89 7.48 -1.00
CA LYS A 130 12.26 7.09 -1.36
C LYS A 130 12.69 5.92 -0.49
N ALA A 131 13.34 4.93 -1.11
CA ALA A 131 14.11 3.95 -0.37
C ALA A 131 15.28 4.67 0.29
N ASN A 132 15.25 4.74 1.61
CA ASN A 132 16.43 5.09 2.39
C ASN A 132 17.12 3.74 2.76
N ALA A 133 18.18 3.76 3.56
CA ALA A 133 19.13 2.66 3.75
C ALA A 133 18.51 1.27 3.92
N TYR A 134 19.32 0.27 3.56
CA TYR A 134 18.95 -1.15 3.52
C TYR A 134 17.78 -1.48 2.57
N ASN A 135 17.48 -0.60 1.61
CA ASN A 135 16.41 -0.75 0.61
C ASN A 135 15.00 -0.82 1.22
N HIS A 136 14.76 -0.15 2.34
CA HIS A 136 13.42 -0.07 2.94
C HIS A 136 12.79 1.28 2.61
N PRO A 137 11.73 1.31 1.77
CA PRO A 137 11.04 2.56 1.49
C PRO A 137 10.33 3.07 2.74
N SER A 138 10.36 4.39 2.91
CA SER A 138 9.36 5.09 3.71
C SER A 138 7.97 4.85 3.13
N TRP A 139 6.92 5.00 3.94
CA TRP A 139 5.55 4.86 3.49
C TRP A 139 4.73 6.05 3.95
N ILE A 140 3.95 6.60 3.04
CA ILE A 140 3.17 7.81 3.27
C ILE A 140 1.72 7.47 2.95
N ARG A 141 0.82 7.74 3.89
CA ARG A 141 -0.60 7.57 3.65
C ARG A 141 -1.09 8.64 2.69
N TYR A 142 -1.77 8.20 1.64
CA TYR A 142 -2.47 9.08 0.72
C TYR A 142 -3.88 9.36 1.24
N LEU A 143 -4.17 10.63 1.50
CA LEU A 143 -5.47 11.11 1.95
C LEU A 143 -6.02 12.06 0.90
N LYS A 144 -6.88 11.58 0.01
CA LYS A 144 -7.32 12.31 -1.20
C LYS A 144 -7.66 13.80 -0.96
N ASP A 145 -8.33 14.10 0.15
CA ASP A 145 -8.82 15.44 0.47
C ASP A 145 -7.89 16.23 1.42
N GLN A 146 -6.77 15.63 1.86
CA GLN A 146 -5.80 16.23 2.78
C GLN A 146 -4.35 16.12 2.27
N PHE A 147 -4.15 15.67 1.04
CA PHE A 147 -2.82 15.44 0.48
C PHE A 147 -2.42 16.62 -0.39
N ASP A 148 -2.07 17.73 0.25
CA ASP A 148 -1.53 18.89 -0.45
C ASP A 148 -0.03 18.69 -0.72
N LEU A 149 0.35 18.85 -1.98
CA LEU A 149 1.72 18.65 -2.45
C LEU A 149 2.30 19.99 -2.90
N SER A 150 3.21 20.51 -2.09
CA SER A 150 4.04 21.65 -2.50
C SER A 150 5.40 21.17 -3.02
N THR A 151 6.00 21.98 -3.90
CA THR A 151 7.34 21.73 -4.44
C THR A 151 8.26 22.83 -3.94
N GLY A 152 9.34 22.44 -3.28
CA GLY A 152 10.35 23.40 -2.82
C GLY A 152 11.38 23.75 -3.90
N PRO A 153 12.33 24.65 -3.55
CA PRO A 153 13.34 25.18 -4.47
C PRO A 153 14.18 24.09 -5.15
N ASP A 154 14.47 23.00 -4.44
CA ASP A 154 15.32 21.90 -4.92
C ASP A 154 14.55 20.83 -5.70
N ASN A 155 13.34 21.17 -6.21
CA ASN A 155 12.40 20.23 -6.83
C ASN A 155 12.00 19.06 -5.90
N THR A 156 12.20 19.21 -4.59
CA THR A 156 11.75 18.25 -3.58
C THR A 156 10.27 18.45 -3.28
N THR A 157 9.58 17.34 -3.10
CA THR A 157 8.15 17.34 -2.78
C THR A 157 7.96 17.36 -1.26
N PHE A 158 7.00 18.15 -0.82
CA PHE A 158 6.52 18.18 0.56
C PHE A 158 5.07 17.72 0.58
N VAL A 159 4.66 17.09 1.67
CA VAL A 159 3.25 16.84 1.96
C VAL A 159 2.88 17.57 3.24
N GLU A 160 1.78 18.30 3.21
CA GLU A 160 1.23 18.91 4.40
C GLU A 160 0.21 17.96 5.04
N PHE A 161 0.37 17.70 6.33
CA PHE A 161 -0.62 16.99 7.11
C PHE A 161 -1.31 17.95 8.08
N GLU A 162 -2.62 18.05 7.94
CA GLU A 162 -3.48 18.82 8.83
C GLU A 162 -3.21 18.44 10.30
N GLY A 163 -2.88 19.45 11.12
CA GLY A 163 -2.59 19.29 12.54
C GLY A 163 -1.16 18.82 12.89
N ILE A 164 -0.32 18.52 11.89
CA ILE A 164 1.08 18.11 12.08
C ILE A 164 2.03 19.16 11.53
N GLY A 165 1.82 19.57 10.27
CA GLY A 165 2.73 20.42 9.51
C GLY A 165 3.28 19.74 8.26
N SER A 166 4.27 20.36 7.63
CA SER A 166 4.87 19.87 6.38
C SER A 166 5.92 18.80 6.63
N LEU A 167 5.89 17.75 5.80
CA LEU A 167 6.87 16.67 5.78
C LEU A 167 7.60 16.67 4.43
N LYS A 168 8.93 16.66 4.47
CA LYS A 168 9.78 16.55 3.27
C LYS A 168 9.91 15.09 2.83
N LEU A 169 9.57 14.80 1.58
CA LEU A 169 9.50 13.43 1.07
C LEU A 169 10.77 12.98 0.35
N ASN A 170 11.72 13.90 0.12
CA ASN A 170 12.96 13.65 -0.61
C ASN A 170 12.74 13.00 -2.00
N LEU A 171 11.61 13.30 -2.63
CA LEU A 171 11.23 12.85 -3.97
C LEU A 171 11.02 14.03 -4.91
N SER A 172 11.35 13.86 -6.18
CA SER A 172 10.99 14.86 -7.20
C SER A 172 9.48 14.90 -7.44
N ARG A 173 8.96 16.06 -7.86
CA ARG A 173 7.53 16.19 -8.23
C ARG A 173 7.10 15.15 -9.28
N ARG A 174 7.95 14.90 -10.28
CA ARG A 174 7.71 13.89 -11.32
C ARG A 174 7.63 12.48 -10.73
N THR A 175 8.53 12.15 -9.82
CA THR A 175 8.54 10.84 -9.15
C THR A 175 7.27 10.67 -8.33
N MET A 176 6.86 11.69 -7.56
CA MET A 176 5.62 11.63 -6.78
C MET A 176 4.39 11.49 -7.67
N ALA A 177 4.30 12.25 -8.77
CA ALA A 177 3.20 12.13 -9.72
C ALA A 177 3.07 10.71 -10.30
N ASN A 178 4.21 10.08 -10.64
CA ASN A 178 4.23 8.69 -11.10
C ASN A 178 3.76 7.71 -10.01
N ARG A 179 4.17 7.92 -8.75
CA ARG A 179 3.74 7.10 -7.61
C ARG A 179 2.24 7.21 -7.35
N LEU A 180 1.69 8.42 -7.40
CA LEU A 180 0.25 8.67 -7.31
C LEU A 180 -0.52 7.99 -8.45
N LYS A 181 0.01 8.03 -9.67
CA LYS A 181 -0.57 7.31 -10.82
C LYS A 181 -0.60 5.80 -10.55
N SER A 182 0.52 5.22 -10.10
CA SER A 182 0.57 3.80 -9.72
C SER A 182 -0.41 3.45 -8.60
N LEU A 183 -0.54 4.30 -7.58
CA LEU A 183 -1.50 4.09 -6.49
C LEU A 183 -2.94 4.08 -7.02
N ARG A 184 -3.30 5.01 -7.91
CA ARG A 184 -4.63 5.05 -8.51
C ARG A 184 -4.95 3.79 -9.32
N PHE A 185 -4.00 3.31 -10.12
CA PHE A 185 -4.17 2.05 -10.85
C PHE A 185 -4.32 0.85 -9.91
N MET A 186 -3.51 0.80 -8.84
CA MET A 186 -3.60 -0.24 -7.82
C MET A 186 -4.97 -0.22 -7.14
N ALA A 187 -5.42 0.94 -6.65
CA ALA A 187 -6.71 1.09 -6.00
C ALA A 187 -7.87 0.71 -6.92
N HIS A 188 -7.83 1.12 -8.19
CA HIS A 188 -8.84 0.75 -9.17
C HIS A 188 -8.88 -0.78 -9.39
N ALA A 189 -7.72 -1.41 -9.58
CA ALA A 189 -7.62 -2.85 -9.77
C ALA A 189 -8.13 -3.61 -8.54
N VAL A 190 -7.70 -3.23 -7.35
CA VAL A 190 -8.16 -3.85 -6.08
C VAL A 190 -9.66 -3.69 -5.90
N ASN A 191 -10.22 -2.51 -6.15
CA ASN A 191 -11.67 -2.29 -6.05
C ASN A 191 -12.46 -3.12 -7.07
N ARG A 192 -11.93 -3.27 -8.29
CA ARG A 192 -12.54 -4.13 -9.31
C ARG A 192 -12.54 -5.59 -8.85
N TYR A 193 -11.41 -6.10 -8.35
CA TYR A 193 -11.34 -7.46 -7.82
C TYR A 193 -12.26 -7.67 -6.62
N ALA A 194 -12.33 -6.70 -5.70
CA ALA A 194 -13.25 -6.77 -4.57
C ALA A 194 -14.73 -6.81 -5.01
N ALA A 195 -15.10 -6.05 -6.05
CA ALA A 195 -16.45 -6.08 -6.61
C ALA A 195 -16.77 -7.42 -7.29
N GLU A 196 -15.83 -8.00 -8.05
CA GLU A 196 -15.99 -9.31 -8.69
C GLU A 196 -16.21 -10.44 -7.66
N ILE A 197 -15.55 -10.35 -6.50
CA ILE A 197 -15.73 -11.28 -5.36
C ILE A 197 -17.12 -11.12 -4.71
N GLN A 198 -17.64 -9.89 -4.64
CA GLN A 198 -18.98 -9.63 -4.10
C GLN A 198 -20.10 -10.07 -5.04
N VAL A 199 -19.91 -10.00 -6.37
CA VAL A 199 -20.92 -10.45 -7.34
C VAL A 199 -21.03 -11.98 -7.40
N THR A 200 -19.96 -12.70 -7.08
CA THR A 200 -19.94 -14.17 -7.04
C THR A 200 -20.47 -14.77 -5.74
N ASN A 201 -20.70 -13.95 -4.70
CA ASN A 201 -21.39 -14.34 -3.47
C ASN A 201 -22.66 -13.48 -3.32
N PRO A 202 -23.86 -13.95 -3.68
CA PRO A 202 -25.07 -13.16 -3.44
C PRO A 202 -25.15 -12.80 -1.95
N PRO A 203 -25.61 -11.59 -1.60
CA PRO A 203 -25.76 -11.21 -0.21
C PRO A 203 -26.78 -12.15 0.44
N GLU A 204 -26.32 -13.04 1.31
CA GLU A 204 -27.24 -13.80 2.15
C GLU A 204 -28.07 -12.82 3.00
N PRO A 205 -29.37 -13.07 3.17
CA PRO A 205 -30.22 -12.23 4.00
C PRO A 205 -29.67 -12.22 5.44
N PRO A 206 -29.90 -11.13 6.19
CA PRO A 206 -29.23 -10.90 7.46
C PRO A 206 -29.66 -11.96 8.47
N ARG A 207 -28.81 -12.97 8.67
CA ARG A 207 -28.88 -13.87 9.81
C ARG A 207 -27.74 -13.51 10.75
N SER A 208 -28.15 -13.22 11.97
CA SER A 208 -27.29 -12.97 13.10
C SER A 208 -26.20 -14.04 13.25
N GLN A 209 -24.98 -13.55 13.45
CA GLN A 209 -23.80 -14.22 13.99
C GLN A 209 -22.97 -15.12 13.06
N VAL A 210 -21.66 -15.00 13.31
CA VAL A 210 -20.50 -15.73 12.77
C VAL A 210 -19.98 -15.23 11.42
N ALA A 211 -19.13 -14.20 11.50
CA ALA A 211 -18.10 -13.96 10.50
C ALA A 211 -17.24 -15.23 10.33
N LYS A 212 -17.57 -16.07 9.35
CA LYS A 212 -16.67 -17.09 8.85
C LYS A 212 -15.83 -16.45 7.76
N SER A 213 -14.63 -16.08 8.18
CA SER A 213 -13.40 -15.91 7.39
C SER A 213 -13.46 -16.48 5.97
N PHE A 214 -13.28 -15.60 4.98
CA PHE A 214 -12.85 -15.96 3.63
C PHE A 214 -11.44 -16.58 3.74
N THR A 215 -11.23 -17.80 3.25
CA THR A 215 -9.91 -18.44 3.36
C THR A 215 -9.00 -18.07 2.19
N PRO A 216 -7.67 -17.86 2.40
CA PRO A 216 -6.74 -17.49 1.33
C PRO A 216 -6.68 -18.45 0.13
N SER A 217 -7.07 -19.72 0.32
CA SER A 217 -7.17 -20.72 -0.76
C SER A 217 -8.31 -20.43 -1.73
N GLN A 218 -9.47 -19.98 -1.23
CA GLN A 218 -10.63 -19.62 -2.05
C GLN A 218 -10.35 -18.36 -2.88
N PHE A 219 -9.58 -17.42 -2.33
CA PHE A 219 -9.12 -16.24 -3.05
C PHE A 219 -8.15 -16.58 -4.21
N ARG A 220 -7.18 -17.48 -3.98
CA ARG A 220 -6.28 -17.95 -5.05
C ARG A 220 -7.03 -18.63 -6.18
N GLU A 221 -8.02 -19.44 -5.86
CA GLU A 221 -8.80 -20.15 -6.86
C GLU A 221 -9.60 -19.20 -7.76
N GLN A 222 -10.20 -18.17 -7.18
CA GLN A 222 -10.93 -17.15 -7.94
C GLN A 222 -10.00 -16.29 -8.81
N LEU A 223 -8.78 -16.04 -8.34
CA LEU A 223 -7.77 -15.30 -9.10
C LEU A 223 -7.27 -16.09 -10.31
N ASP A 224 -6.98 -17.38 -10.13
CA ASP A 224 -6.59 -18.27 -11.25
C ASP A 224 -7.69 -18.30 -12.31
N LEU A 225 -8.95 -18.38 -11.90
CA LEU A 225 -10.13 -18.35 -12.77
C LEU A 225 -10.27 -17.01 -13.51
N ALA A 226 -10.07 -15.89 -12.83
CA ALA A 226 -10.13 -14.56 -13.45
C ALA A 226 -9.00 -14.35 -14.47
N GLN A 227 -7.78 -14.80 -14.16
CA GLN A 227 -6.64 -14.74 -15.07
C GLN A 227 -6.84 -15.68 -16.27
N ALA A 228 -7.30 -16.92 -16.05
CA ALA A 228 -7.61 -17.85 -17.12
C ALA A 228 -8.72 -17.34 -18.04
N ARG A 229 -9.76 -16.70 -17.49
CA ARG A 229 -10.81 -16.04 -18.29
C ARG A 229 -10.26 -14.89 -19.14
N GLN A 230 -9.35 -14.09 -18.59
CA GLN A 230 -8.73 -12.99 -19.33
C GLN A 230 -7.78 -13.50 -20.43
N ILE A 231 -7.12 -14.64 -20.22
CA ILE A 231 -6.27 -15.32 -21.21
C ILE A 231 -7.15 -15.96 -22.29
N ALA A 232 -8.22 -16.67 -21.90
CA ALA A 232 -9.19 -17.26 -22.82
C ALA A 232 -9.83 -16.19 -23.71
N GLN A 233 -10.31 -15.08 -23.15
CA GLN A 233 -10.87 -13.97 -23.94
C GLN A 233 -9.89 -13.39 -24.96
N LYS A 234 -8.58 -13.44 -24.68
CA LYS A 234 -7.53 -12.94 -25.59
C LYS A 234 -7.13 -13.94 -26.66
N LEU A 235 -7.13 -15.23 -26.35
CA LEU A 235 -6.67 -16.28 -27.26
C LEU A 235 -7.79 -16.84 -28.13
N LEU A 236 -9.00 -16.89 -27.58
CA LEU A 236 -10.07 -17.72 -28.10
C LEU A 236 -11.26 -16.89 -28.60
N GLY A 237 -11.53 -15.72 -28.03
CA GLY A 237 -12.63 -14.82 -28.44
C GLY A 237 -13.80 -14.78 -27.43
N PRO A 238 -14.90 -14.06 -27.73
CA PRO A 238 -16.00 -13.82 -26.78
C PRO A 238 -16.97 -14.98 -26.56
N ASP A 239 -16.95 -16.02 -27.41
CA ASP A 239 -17.98 -17.08 -27.44
C ASP A 239 -17.48 -18.43 -26.87
N TYR A 240 -17.11 -18.48 -25.58
CA TYR A 240 -16.60 -19.72 -24.94
C TYR A 240 -17.40 -20.15 -23.72
N ASP A 241 -17.51 -21.47 -23.53
CA ASP A 241 -18.27 -22.08 -22.41
C ASP A 241 -17.45 -22.20 -21.11
N ASP A 242 -18.15 -22.29 -19.97
CA ASP A 242 -17.54 -22.37 -18.64
C ASP A 242 -16.73 -23.67 -18.39
N GLU A 243 -16.99 -24.76 -19.13
CA GLU A 243 -16.21 -26.01 -19.06
C GLU A 243 -14.85 -25.88 -19.76
N GLN A 244 -14.79 -25.16 -20.89
CA GLN A 244 -13.53 -24.84 -21.58
C GLN A 244 -12.61 -23.98 -20.70
N ILE A 245 -13.19 -23.02 -19.97
CA ILE A 245 -12.46 -22.18 -19.00
C ILE A 245 -11.88 -23.03 -17.86
N LYS A 246 -12.66 -23.97 -17.32
CA LYS A 246 -12.18 -24.86 -16.23
C LYS A 246 -11.02 -25.76 -16.69
N ARG A 247 -11.05 -26.25 -17.93
CA ARG A 247 -9.93 -27.03 -18.51
C ARG A 247 -8.67 -26.18 -18.64
N LEU A 248 -8.80 -24.95 -19.14
CA LEU A 248 -7.68 -23.99 -19.24
C LEU A 248 -7.05 -23.68 -17.88
N VAL A 249 -7.89 -23.49 -16.84
CA VAL A 249 -7.43 -23.29 -15.45
C VAL A 249 -6.65 -24.51 -14.95
N ALA A 250 -7.12 -25.72 -15.25
CA ALA A 250 -6.44 -26.96 -14.87
C ALA A 250 -5.08 -27.11 -15.56
N GLU A 251 -4.96 -26.74 -16.84
CA GLU A 251 -3.70 -26.78 -17.60
C GLU A 251 -2.69 -25.72 -17.15
N ILE A 252 -3.15 -24.49 -16.86
CA ILE A 252 -2.32 -23.43 -16.27
C ILE A 252 -1.75 -23.88 -14.91
N ARG A 253 -2.58 -24.52 -14.07
CA ARG A 253 -2.13 -25.08 -12.78
C ARG A 253 -1.08 -26.18 -12.92
N GLN A 254 -1.06 -26.89 -14.04
CA GLN A 254 -0.10 -27.95 -14.33
C GLN A 254 1.16 -27.46 -15.06
N ASN A 255 1.29 -26.16 -15.37
CA ASN A 255 2.41 -25.58 -16.14
C ASN A 255 2.58 -26.17 -17.56
N ASN A 256 1.52 -26.75 -18.14
CA ASN A 256 1.54 -27.39 -19.46
C ASN A 256 1.16 -26.41 -20.57
N PHE A 257 2.00 -25.39 -20.82
CA PHE A 257 1.74 -24.38 -21.86
C PHE A 257 1.83 -24.88 -23.31
N ARG A 258 2.26 -26.13 -23.54
CA ARG A 258 2.47 -26.69 -24.88
C ARG A 258 1.19 -27.11 -25.62
N GLN A 259 0.05 -27.21 -24.95
CA GLN A 259 -1.22 -27.60 -25.58
C GLN A 259 -2.08 -26.39 -26.02
N LEU A 260 -1.71 -25.18 -25.61
CA LEU A 260 -2.45 -23.96 -25.95
C LEU A 260 -2.28 -23.53 -27.43
N ASP A 261 -1.14 -23.87 -28.05
CA ASP A 261 -0.91 -23.62 -29.48
C ASP A 261 -1.73 -24.58 -30.37
N GLU A 262 -2.14 -25.75 -29.88
CA GLU A 262 -2.99 -26.69 -30.62
C GLU A 262 -4.48 -26.28 -30.61
N LEU A 263 -4.89 -25.42 -29.67
CA LEU A 263 -6.26 -24.91 -29.56
C LEU A 263 -6.54 -23.71 -30.47
N SER A 264 -5.52 -23.01 -30.97
CA SER A 264 -5.69 -21.90 -31.94
C SER A 264 -5.78 -22.35 -33.40
N ASP A 265 -5.53 -23.63 -33.68
CA ASP A 265 -5.43 -24.20 -35.03
C ASP A 265 -6.65 -25.04 -35.45
N GLN A 266 -7.83 -24.82 -34.85
CA GLN A 266 -9.06 -25.39 -35.41
C GLN A 266 -9.52 -24.54 -36.61
N PRO A 267 -9.50 -25.09 -37.84
CA PRO A 267 -9.98 -24.37 -39.01
C PRO A 267 -11.50 -24.25 -38.94
N ASP A 268 -12.00 -23.09 -39.38
CA ASP A 268 -13.42 -22.77 -39.53
C ASP A 268 -14.21 -23.98 -40.07
N LEU A 269 -15.14 -24.48 -39.25
CA LEU A 269 -16.17 -25.40 -39.71
C LEU A 269 -17.29 -24.58 -40.35
N GLU A 270 -17.49 -24.83 -41.64
CA GLU A 270 -18.58 -24.36 -42.52
C GLU A 270 -19.98 -24.47 -41.90
#